data_AF-A0A7V9LX76-F1
#
_entry.id   AF-A0A7V9LX76-F1
#
_cell.length_a   1.000
_cell.length_b   1.000
_cell.length_c   1.000
_cell.angle_alpha   90.00
_cell.angle_beta   90.00
_cell.angle_gamma   90.00
#
_symmetry.space_group_name_H-M   'P 1'
#
loop_
_entity.id
_entity.type
_entity.pdbx_description
1 polymer ?
#
loop_
_entity_poly.entity_id
_entity_poly.type
_entity_poly.pdbx_seq_one_letter_code
_entity_poly.pdbx_strand_id
1 'polypeptide(L)'
;MGLLRLRAVRQMLLGLIPLVVIAVALLVLLVLRLVEANAPLRAATSTAQAVVVSTGLGDDGLQIAVEYTDESGTTQTGRLTLDGARDVPLDEQIEVAYDPERPAVVYVRGDALSNTVTDLFNGILVVALILIAAVTVTVVRLIRRRRLTATAGRQVQVRRTRYRRGLTDRTWFVIDTPSGPAWVPVYWDPAVERVDAEPVTVTAHGSPETDALISFDVYGVSVWPSGRRRPAAPRGTERDLTAPKGEISMARQARADAVVVFLAPLLGILWGYIDGSGPAGFVFATVMAVGVLFWLPSMYGSDPT
;
A
#
# COMPACT_ATOMS: atom_id res chain seq x y z
N MET A 1 14.43 26.82 9.28
CA MET A 1 13.20 26.23 9.87
C MET A 1 13.15 24.74 9.55
N GLY A 2 12.80 23.88 10.51
CA GLY A 2 12.73 22.42 10.29
C GLY A 2 11.54 22.00 9.43
N LEU A 3 11.73 21.03 8.52
CA LEU A 3 10.71 20.52 7.59
C LEU A 3 9.42 20.05 8.28
N LEU A 4 9.51 19.55 9.51
CA LEU A 4 8.37 19.08 10.30
C LEU A 4 7.40 20.19 10.70
N ARG A 5 7.79 21.48 10.60
CA ARG A 5 6.86 22.59 10.83
C ARG A 5 5.86 22.74 9.68
N LEU A 6 6.23 22.32 8.47
CA LEU A 6 5.35 22.39 7.31
C LEU A 6 4.18 21.44 7.46
N ARG A 7 2.96 21.95 7.33
CA ARG A 7 1.75 21.16 7.47
C ARG A 7 1.65 20.06 6.41
N ALA A 8 2.05 20.35 5.17
CA ALA A 8 2.09 19.38 4.09
C ALA A 8 2.98 18.16 4.41
N VAL A 9 4.14 18.38 5.05
CA VAL A 9 5.04 17.29 5.49
C VAL A 9 4.35 16.46 6.56
N ARG A 10 3.76 17.10 7.57
CA ARG A 10 3.02 16.42 8.64
C ARG A 10 1.85 15.60 8.09
N GLN A 11 1.11 16.11 7.11
CA GLN A 11 0.03 15.37 6.47
C GLN A 11 0.53 14.13 5.73
N MET A 12 1.58 14.25 4.92
CA MET A 12 2.17 13.08 4.23
C MET A 12 2.68 12.04 5.20
N LEU A 13 3.35 12.45 6.29
CA LEU A 13 3.85 11.54 7.32
C LEU A 13 2.69 10.89 8.09
N LEU A 14 1.66 11.66 8.43
CA LEU A 14 0.47 11.14 9.12
C LEU A 14 -0.23 10.07 8.29
N GLY A 15 -0.30 10.23 6.97
CA GLY A 15 -0.83 9.21 6.06
C GLY A 15 0.09 7.98 5.93
N LEU A 16 1.41 8.17 5.94
CA LEU A 16 2.38 7.09 5.78
C LEU A 16 2.55 6.22 7.04
N ILE A 17 2.48 6.81 8.25
CA ILE A 17 2.75 6.10 9.51
C ILE A 17 1.84 4.87 9.69
N PRO A 18 0.50 4.95 9.56
CA PRO A 18 -0.38 3.79 9.71
C PRO A 18 -0.03 2.66 8.72
N LEU A 19 0.27 3.01 7.47
CA LEU A 19 0.68 2.04 6.46
C LEU A 19 1.99 1.34 6.85
N VAL A 20 2.99 2.09 7.35
CA VAL A 20 4.26 1.52 7.82
C VAL A 20 4.03 0.59 9.01
N VAL A 21 3.27 1.01 10.01
CA VAL A 21 2.97 0.20 11.20
C VAL A 21 2.26 -1.10 10.82
N ILE A 22 1.23 -1.01 9.98
CA ILE A 22 0.49 -2.17 9.47
C ILE A 22 1.43 -3.10 8.69
N ALA A 23 2.18 -2.58 7.72
CA ALA A 23 3.05 -3.38 6.88
C ALA A 23 4.16 -4.09 7.69
N VAL A 24 4.77 -3.39 8.67
CA VAL A 24 5.78 -4.00 9.55
C VAL A 24 5.16 -5.09 10.42
N ALA A 25 3.98 -4.86 11.01
CA ALA A 25 3.30 -5.87 11.81
C ALA A 25 2.96 -7.12 10.98
N LEU A 26 2.45 -6.94 9.76
CA LEU A 26 2.16 -8.04 8.84
C LEU A 26 3.44 -8.78 8.42
N LEU A 27 4.53 -8.08 8.12
CA LEU A 27 5.81 -8.70 7.78
C LEU A 27 6.34 -9.55 8.93
N VAL A 28 6.31 -9.05 10.17
CA VAL A 28 6.73 -9.82 11.35
C VAL A 28 5.87 -11.08 11.50
N LEU A 29 4.55 -10.95 11.40
CA LEU A 29 3.64 -12.08 11.50
C LEU A 29 3.92 -13.14 10.41
N LEU A 30 4.06 -12.71 9.15
CA LEU A 30 4.32 -13.60 8.02
C LEU A 30 5.68 -14.29 8.15
N VAL A 31 6.72 -13.59 8.61
CA VAL A 31 8.05 -14.19 8.83
C VAL A 31 8.00 -15.23 9.93
N LEU A 32 7.32 -14.96 11.05
CA LEU A 32 7.15 -15.93 12.13
C LEU A 32 6.41 -17.18 11.63
N ARG A 33 5.32 -16.99 10.89
CA ARG A 33 4.58 -18.10 10.25
C ARG A 33 5.42 -18.87 9.24
N LEU A 34 6.25 -18.18 8.46
CA LEU A 34 7.13 -18.81 7.49
C LEU A 34 8.19 -19.67 8.18
N VAL A 35 8.77 -19.20 9.29
CA VAL A 35 9.74 -19.99 10.07
C VAL A 35 9.09 -21.25 10.63
N GLU A 36 7.88 -21.13 11.17
CA GLU A 36 7.10 -22.26 11.69
C GLU A 36 6.75 -23.27 10.59
N ALA A 37 6.17 -22.81 9.49
CA ALA A 37 5.75 -23.66 8.37
C ALA A 37 6.92 -24.31 7.63
N ASN A 38 8.09 -23.66 7.60
CA ASN A 38 9.29 -24.19 6.94
C ASN A 38 10.10 -25.14 7.85
N ALA A 39 9.82 -25.22 9.15
CA ALA A 39 10.57 -26.08 10.06
C ALA A 39 10.55 -27.57 9.65
N PRO A 40 9.39 -28.16 9.26
CA PRO A 40 9.35 -29.56 8.82
C PRO A 40 10.09 -29.79 7.49
N LEU A 41 9.98 -28.85 6.54
CA LEU A 41 10.70 -28.93 5.26
C LEU A 41 12.22 -28.86 5.43
N ARG A 42 12.72 -28.08 6.41
CA ARG A 42 14.16 -28.03 6.72
C ARG A 42 14.67 -29.30 7.41
N ALA A 43 13.81 -30.00 8.14
CA ALA A 43 14.15 -31.29 8.75
C ALA A 43 14.18 -32.43 7.71
N ALA A 44 13.41 -32.28 6.62
CA ALA A 44 13.38 -33.23 5.51
C ALA A 44 14.66 -33.15 4.66
N THR A 45 15.73 -33.76 5.17
CA THR A 45 17.08 -33.67 4.60
C THR A 45 17.42 -34.78 3.60
N SER A 46 16.61 -35.84 3.55
CA SER A 46 16.78 -36.99 2.65
C SER A 46 15.67 -37.02 1.59
N THR A 47 15.99 -37.56 0.42
CA THR A 47 15.02 -37.77 -0.68
C THR A 47 14.99 -39.22 -1.14
N ALA A 48 13.84 -39.67 -1.62
CA ALA A 48 13.65 -41.02 -2.16
C ALA A 48 12.59 -41.01 -3.28
N GLN A 49 12.67 -41.99 -4.19
CA GLN A 49 11.57 -42.28 -5.11
C GLN A 49 10.50 -43.07 -4.36
N ALA A 50 9.26 -42.58 -4.39
CA ALA A 50 8.11 -43.20 -3.78
C ALA A 50 7.08 -43.59 -4.82
N VAL A 51 6.31 -44.63 -4.54
CA VAL A 51 5.20 -45.11 -5.37
C VAL A 51 3.89 -44.81 -4.65
N VAL A 52 2.91 -44.24 -5.36
CA VAL A 52 1.58 -43.96 -4.80
C VAL A 52 0.80 -45.26 -4.63
N VAL A 53 0.49 -45.62 -3.39
CA VAL A 53 -0.19 -46.89 -3.06
C VAL A 53 -1.66 -46.70 -2.70
N SER A 54 -2.05 -45.50 -2.24
CA SER A 54 -3.43 -45.19 -1.90
C SER A 54 -3.71 -43.70 -2.02
N THR A 55 -4.91 -43.36 -2.47
CA THR A 55 -5.41 -41.99 -2.58
C THR A 55 -6.75 -41.85 -1.87
N GLY A 56 -7.20 -40.61 -1.63
CA GLY A 56 -8.49 -40.37 -1.00
C GLY A 56 -8.52 -40.66 0.50
N LEU A 57 -7.37 -40.61 1.18
CA LEU A 57 -7.26 -40.82 2.62
C LEU A 57 -7.60 -39.54 3.41
N GLY A 58 -7.91 -39.71 4.70
CA GLY A 58 -8.28 -38.63 5.61
C GLY A 58 -9.72 -38.15 5.44
N ASP A 59 -10.20 -37.34 6.39
CA ASP A 59 -11.60 -36.88 6.41
C ASP A 59 -11.97 -36.03 5.17
N ASP A 60 -10.97 -35.33 4.60
CA ASP A 60 -11.14 -34.45 3.44
C ASP A 60 -10.83 -35.17 2.11
N GLY A 61 -10.37 -36.43 2.14
CA GLY A 61 -9.95 -37.18 0.96
C GLY A 61 -8.70 -36.62 0.25
N LEU A 62 -7.97 -35.71 0.88
CA LEU A 62 -6.79 -35.04 0.31
C LEU A 62 -5.47 -35.73 0.61
N GLN A 63 -5.48 -36.80 1.40
CA GLN A 63 -4.25 -37.51 1.75
C GLN A 63 -3.99 -38.65 0.77
N ILE A 64 -2.72 -38.83 0.44
CA ILE A 64 -2.21 -39.98 -0.31
C ILE A 64 -1.19 -40.72 0.54
N ALA A 65 -1.16 -42.04 0.45
CA ALA A 65 -0.11 -42.86 1.01
C ALA A 65 0.86 -43.26 -0.09
N VAL A 66 2.15 -43.20 0.23
CA VAL A 66 3.22 -43.55 -0.69
C VAL A 66 4.18 -44.53 -0.01
N GLU A 67 4.71 -45.48 -0.77
CA GLU A 67 5.75 -46.38 -0.29
C GLU A 67 7.08 -46.00 -0.91
N TYR A 68 8.13 -45.93 -0.10
CA TYR A 68 9.48 -45.63 -0.54
C TYR A 68 10.50 -46.45 0.23
N THR A 69 11.71 -46.56 -0.30
CA THR A 69 12.83 -47.20 0.42
C THR A 69 13.74 -46.11 0.96
N ASP A 70 13.96 -46.10 2.26
CA ASP A 70 14.85 -45.12 2.90
C ASP A 70 16.34 -45.45 2.66
N GLU A 71 17.23 -44.57 3.13
CA GLU A 71 18.69 -44.74 3.00
C GLU A 71 19.21 -46.01 3.68
N SER A 72 18.48 -46.57 4.65
CA SER A 72 18.83 -47.83 5.32
C SER A 72 18.43 -49.08 4.53
N GLY A 73 17.73 -48.90 3.41
CA GLY A 73 17.14 -49.99 2.63
C GLY A 73 15.83 -50.51 3.21
N THR A 74 15.22 -49.80 4.16
CA THR A 74 13.95 -50.19 4.77
C THR A 74 12.79 -49.58 3.99
N THR A 75 11.78 -50.39 3.65
CA THR A 75 10.53 -49.89 3.06
C THR A 75 9.72 -49.15 4.11
N GLN A 76 9.39 -47.89 3.83
CA GLN A 76 8.59 -47.01 4.67
C GLN A 76 7.30 -46.63 3.95
N THR A 77 6.22 -46.44 4.70
CA THR A 77 4.98 -45.85 4.19
C THR A 77 4.87 -44.40 4.68
N GLY A 78 4.94 -43.46 3.75
CA GLY A 78 4.75 -42.04 4.00
C GLY A 78 3.31 -41.60 3.77
N ARG A 79 2.88 -40.53 4.45
CA ARG A 79 1.64 -39.82 4.16
C ARG A 79 1.92 -38.43 3.64
N LEU A 80 1.23 -38.04 2.57
CA LEU A 80 1.29 -36.72 1.98
C LEU A 80 -0.11 -36.09 1.93
N THR A 81 -0.21 -34.79 2.17
CA THR A 81 -1.46 -34.04 2.07
C THR A 81 -1.39 -33.11 0.85
N LEU A 82 -2.30 -33.31 -0.10
CA LEU A 82 -2.44 -32.47 -1.27
C LEU A 82 -3.18 -31.18 -0.92
N ASP A 83 -2.87 -30.10 -1.65
CA ASP A 83 -3.49 -28.78 -1.48
C ASP A 83 -4.94 -28.71 -2.05
N GLY A 84 -5.37 -29.76 -2.74
CA GLY A 84 -6.70 -29.89 -3.28
C GLY A 84 -6.90 -31.25 -3.94
N ALA A 85 -8.16 -31.59 -4.23
CA ALA A 85 -8.50 -32.86 -4.86
C ALA A 85 -7.82 -32.95 -6.23
N ARG A 86 -6.81 -33.81 -6.33
CA ARG A 86 -6.16 -34.19 -7.58
C ARG A 86 -6.24 -35.69 -7.73
N ASP A 87 -6.56 -36.11 -8.94
CA ASP A 87 -6.50 -37.51 -9.32
C ASP A 87 -5.02 -37.84 -9.58
N VAL A 88 -4.39 -38.50 -8.60
CA VAL A 88 -3.01 -38.97 -8.70
C VAL A 88 -3.10 -40.48 -8.98
N PRO A 89 -2.69 -40.95 -10.16
CA PRO A 89 -2.70 -42.37 -10.49
C PRO A 89 -1.99 -43.22 -9.44
N LEU A 90 -2.59 -44.38 -9.13
CA LEU A 90 -1.88 -45.43 -8.40
C LEU A 90 -0.65 -45.86 -9.22
N ASP A 91 0.39 -46.29 -8.52
CA ASP A 91 1.69 -46.68 -9.09
C ASP A 91 2.50 -45.53 -9.72
N GLU A 92 2.04 -44.27 -9.63
CA GLU A 92 2.84 -43.12 -10.04
C GLU A 92 4.08 -42.99 -9.17
N GLN A 93 5.24 -42.79 -9.80
CA GLN A 93 6.50 -42.54 -9.12
C GLN A 93 6.69 -41.06 -8.89
N ILE A 94 6.87 -40.67 -7.63
CA ILE A 94 7.11 -39.28 -7.23
C ILE A 94 8.34 -39.19 -6.34
N GLU A 95 9.13 -38.13 -6.51
CA GLU A 95 10.25 -37.85 -5.62
C GLU A 95 9.73 -37.21 -4.33
N VAL A 96 9.98 -37.87 -3.20
CA VAL A 96 9.58 -37.40 -1.87
C VAL A 96 10.81 -36.97 -1.07
N ALA A 97 10.65 -35.90 -0.29
CA ALA A 97 11.59 -35.52 0.76
C ALA A 97 11.04 -35.99 2.12
N TYR A 98 11.90 -36.49 3.00
CA TYR A 98 11.51 -36.99 4.32
C TYR A 98 12.54 -36.66 5.39
N ASP A 99 12.06 -36.59 6.63
CA ASP A 99 12.87 -36.43 7.84
C ASP A 99 13.31 -37.83 8.31
N PRO A 100 14.61 -38.18 8.31
CA PRO A 100 15.07 -39.51 8.74
C PRO A 100 14.69 -39.86 10.18
N GLU A 101 14.46 -38.86 11.06
CA GLU A 101 14.01 -39.09 12.43
C GLU A 101 12.49 -39.39 12.49
N ARG A 102 11.75 -39.03 11.43
CA ARG A 102 10.28 -39.19 11.32
C ARG A 102 9.85 -39.62 9.90
N PRO A 103 10.24 -40.83 9.44
CA PRO A 103 10.05 -41.27 8.05
C PRO A 103 8.58 -41.43 7.63
N ALA A 104 7.64 -41.48 8.58
CA ALA A 104 6.21 -41.56 8.27
C ALA A 104 5.65 -40.28 7.62
N VAL A 105 6.35 -39.14 7.75
CA VAL A 105 5.93 -37.86 7.17
C VAL A 105 6.81 -37.55 5.97
N VAL A 106 6.17 -37.38 4.82
CA VAL A 106 6.84 -37.11 3.54
C VAL A 106 6.31 -35.83 2.92
N TYR A 107 7.15 -35.17 2.16
CA TYR A 107 6.86 -33.90 1.49
C TYR A 107 7.16 -34.02 0.00
N VAL A 108 6.34 -33.38 -0.82
CA VAL A 108 6.55 -33.29 -2.27
C VAL A 108 6.40 -31.84 -2.69
N ARG A 109 7.14 -31.44 -3.71
CA ARG A 109 6.99 -30.11 -4.29
C ARG A 109 5.55 -29.90 -4.77
N GLY A 110 4.90 -28.88 -4.24
CA GLY A 110 3.50 -28.56 -4.56
C GLY A 110 2.46 -29.26 -3.68
N ASP A 111 2.89 -29.95 -2.62
CA ASP A 111 1.99 -30.37 -1.53
C ASP A 111 1.46 -29.17 -0.74
N ALA A 112 0.51 -29.41 0.17
CA ALA A 112 -0.13 -28.35 0.94
C ALA A 112 0.88 -27.52 1.77
N LEU A 113 1.92 -28.16 2.31
CA LEU A 113 2.92 -27.47 3.13
C LEU A 113 3.84 -26.59 2.29
N SER A 114 4.33 -27.11 1.16
CA SER A 114 5.15 -26.39 0.18
C SER A 114 4.39 -25.20 -0.40
N ASN A 115 3.09 -25.34 -0.68
CA ASN A 115 2.26 -24.23 -1.15
C ASN A 115 2.07 -23.19 -0.06
N THR A 116 1.77 -23.60 1.18
CA THR A 116 1.70 -22.69 2.34
C THR A 116 2.99 -21.86 2.50
N VAL A 117 4.17 -22.49 2.39
CA VAL A 117 5.47 -21.80 2.48
C VAL A 117 5.65 -20.81 1.32
N THR A 118 5.25 -21.21 0.11
CA THR A 118 5.31 -20.36 -1.09
C THR A 118 4.38 -19.15 -0.95
N ASP A 119 3.17 -19.34 -0.45
CA ASP A 119 2.18 -18.29 -0.24
C ASP A 119 2.62 -17.29 0.83
N LEU A 120 3.18 -17.79 1.95
CA LEU A 120 3.75 -16.94 2.98
C LEU A 120 4.91 -16.09 2.43
N PHE A 121 5.79 -16.68 1.62
CA PHE A 121 6.88 -15.97 0.98
C PHE A 121 6.37 -14.90 0.00
N ASN A 122 5.40 -15.24 -0.85
CA ASN A 122 4.75 -14.30 -1.76
C ASN A 122 4.08 -13.15 -1.00
N GLY A 123 3.40 -13.43 0.10
CA GLY A 123 2.81 -12.43 0.99
C GLY A 123 3.85 -11.45 1.54
N ILE A 124 5.02 -11.95 1.97
CA ILE A 124 6.13 -11.10 2.43
C ILE A 124 6.60 -10.18 1.31
N LEU A 125 6.81 -10.72 0.10
CA LEU A 125 7.25 -9.95 -1.06
C LEU A 125 6.26 -8.84 -1.42
N VAL A 126 4.96 -9.14 -1.46
CA VAL A 126 3.91 -8.17 -1.79
C VAL A 126 3.87 -7.04 -0.75
N VAL A 127 3.88 -7.36 0.54
CA VAL A 127 3.85 -6.32 1.60
C VAL A 127 5.11 -5.47 1.57
N ALA A 128 6.28 -6.08 1.42
CA ALA A 128 7.54 -5.37 1.31
C ALA A 128 7.55 -4.44 0.09
N LEU A 129 7.06 -4.89 -1.06
CA LEU A 129 6.98 -4.09 -2.27
C LEU A 129 6.06 -2.87 -2.09
N ILE A 130 4.86 -3.06 -1.51
CA ILE A 130 3.94 -1.94 -1.26
C ILE A 130 4.56 -0.93 -0.29
N LEU A 131 5.20 -1.41 0.79
CA LEU A 131 5.87 -0.56 1.76
C LEU A 131 7.01 0.25 1.12
N ILE A 132 7.90 -0.40 0.37
CA ILE A 132 9.00 0.25 -0.34
C ILE A 132 8.47 1.28 -1.33
N ALA A 133 7.44 0.93 -2.11
CA ALA A 133 6.82 1.85 -3.07
C ALA A 133 6.24 3.09 -2.37
N ALA A 134 5.47 2.90 -1.30
CA ALA A 134 4.85 4.01 -0.57
C ALA A 134 5.88 4.94 0.08
N VAL A 135 6.91 4.39 0.72
CA VAL A 135 8.04 5.14 1.29
C VAL A 135 8.79 5.88 0.19
N THR A 136 9.14 5.21 -0.91
CA THR A 136 9.87 5.80 -2.03
C THR A 136 9.11 6.96 -2.66
N VAL A 137 7.83 6.78 -2.96
CA VAL A 137 6.98 7.85 -3.52
C VAL A 137 6.90 9.03 -2.55
N THR A 138 6.75 8.78 -1.25
CA THR A 138 6.70 9.84 -0.23
C THR A 138 8.02 10.61 -0.16
N VAL A 139 9.16 9.92 -0.05
CA VAL A 139 10.50 10.51 -0.01
C VAL A 139 10.80 11.31 -1.27
N VAL A 140 10.55 10.74 -2.46
CA VAL A 140 10.76 11.44 -3.73
C VAL A 140 9.93 12.72 -3.80
N ARG A 141 8.67 12.70 -3.34
CA ARG A 141 7.84 13.90 -3.29
C ARG A 141 8.38 14.94 -2.31
N LEU A 142 8.76 14.54 -1.10
CA LEU A 142 9.36 15.43 -0.11
C LEU A 142 10.63 16.11 -0.67
N ILE A 143 11.51 15.34 -1.31
CA ILE A 143 12.74 15.84 -1.93
C ILE A 143 12.42 16.82 -3.06
N ARG A 144 11.55 16.45 -4.00
CA ARG A 144 11.18 17.31 -5.14
C ARG A 144 10.60 18.65 -4.69
N ARG A 145 9.72 18.63 -3.67
CA ARG A 145 9.09 19.84 -3.12
C ARG A 145 10.06 20.72 -2.35
N ARG A 146 10.96 20.11 -1.57
CA ARG A 146 12.02 20.83 -0.88
C ARG A 146 13.00 21.50 -1.85
N ARG A 147 13.34 20.83 -2.95
CA ARG A 147 14.19 21.42 -4.01
C ARG A 147 13.49 22.61 -4.68
N LEU A 148 12.17 22.51 -4.88
CA LEU A 148 11.39 23.59 -5.46
C LEU A 148 11.44 24.87 -4.61
N THR A 149 11.32 24.75 -3.29
CA THR A 149 11.42 25.92 -2.38
C THR A 149 12.82 26.54 -2.31
N ALA A 150 13.86 25.85 -2.81
CA ALA A 150 15.23 26.38 -2.86
C ALA A 150 15.47 27.25 -4.10
N THR A 151 14.58 27.21 -5.10
CA THR A 151 14.65 28.06 -6.29
C THR A 151 14.34 29.51 -5.94
N ALA A 152 14.91 30.46 -6.68
CA ALA A 152 14.61 31.88 -6.52
C ALA A 152 13.11 32.16 -6.62
N GLY A 153 12.61 32.98 -5.70
CA GLY A 153 11.21 33.38 -5.64
C GLY A 153 10.90 34.54 -6.60
N ARG A 154 9.72 34.52 -7.21
CA ARG A 154 9.17 35.60 -8.04
C ARG A 154 7.82 36.05 -7.48
N GLN A 155 7.58 37.36 -7.45
CA GLN A 155 6.26 37.88 -7.06
C GLN A 155 5.23 37.57 -8.14
N VAL A 156 4.11 36.98 -7.74
CA VAL A 156 2.97 36.68 -8.61
C VAL A 156 1.67 36.99 -7.88
N GLN A 157 0.63 37.38 -8.62
CA GLN A 157 -0.70 37.49 -8.06
C GLN A 157 -1.40 36.14 -8.10
N VAL A 158 -1.98 35.73 -6.98
CA VAL A 158 -2.74 34.49 -6.86
C VAL A 158 -4.15 34.78 -6.39
N ARG A 159 -5.11 34.07 -6.96
CA ARG A 159 -6.48 33.97 -6.45
C ARG A 159 -6.72 32.57 -5.90
N ARG A 160 -7.33 32.47 -4.73
CA ARG A 160 -7.76 31.18 -4.18
C ARG A 160 -9.09 30.75 -4.79
N THR A 161 -9.21 29.46 -5.07
CA THR A 161 -10.50 28.80 -5.38
C THR A 161 -10.49 27.38 -4.83
N ARG A 162 -11.67 26.80 -4.69
CA ARG A 162 -11.87 25.45 -4.16
C ARG A 162 -12.76 24.66 -5.10
N TYR A 163 -12.36 23.42 -5.40
CA TYR A 163 -13.11 22.56 -6.30
C TYR A 163 -13.34 21.19 -5.68
N ARG A 164 -14.62 20.80 -5.64
CA ARG A 164 -15.04 19.47 -5.22
C ARG A 164 -15.21 18.56 -6.42
N ARG A 165 -14.60 17.38 -6.36
CA ARG A 165 -14.83 16.27 -7.29
C ARG A 165 -15.13 14.99 -6.49
N GLY A 166 -16.39 14.57 -6.50
CA GLY A 166 -16.85 13.42 -5.72
C GLY A 166 -16.70 13.66 -4.21
N LEU A 167 -15.94 12.80 -3.55
CA LEU A 167 -15.63 12.89 -2.11
C LEU A 167 -14.38 13.72 -1.80
N THR A 168 -13.65 14.16 -2.83
CA THR A 168 -12.43 14.95 -2.64
C THR A 168 -12.70 16.42 -2.82
N ASP A 169 -12.32 17.22 -1.84
CA ASP A 169 -12.22 18.67 -1.96
C ASP A 169 -10.75 19.10 -1.99
N ARG A 170 -10.46 20.13 -2.76
CA ARG A 170 -9.10 20.57 -3.06
C ARG A 170 -9.02 22.06 -3.27
N THR A 171 -8.07 22.68 -2.60
CA THR A 171 -7.72 24.09 -2.79
C THR A 171 -6.80 24.26 -4.00
N TRP A 172 -7.05 25.32 -4.77
CA TRP A 172 -6.26 25.71 -5.94
C TRP A 172 -5.88 27.18 -5.82
N PHE A 173 -4.69 27.50 -6.32
CA PHE A 173 -4.32 28.86 -6.69
C PHE A 173 -4.43 29.03 -8.19
N VAL A 174 -5.04 30.14 -8.60
CA VAL A 174 -5.11 30.59 -9.98
C VAL A 174 -4.12 31.73 -10.12
N ILE A 175 -3.18 31.57 -11.05
CA ILE A 175 -2.20 32.59 -11.43
C ILE A 175 -2.55 33.06 -12.84
N ASP A 176 -2.68 34.36 -13.05
CA ASP A 176 -2.81 34.89 -14.39
C ASP A 176 -1.42 34.93 -15.05
N THR A 177 -1.28 34.21 -16.17
CA THR A 177 -0.05 34.19 -16.97
C THR A 177 -0.34 34.75 -18.37
N PRO A 178 0.68 35.19 -19.14
CA PRO A 178 0.49 35.61 -20.52
C PRO A 178 -0.18 34.53 -21.40
N SER A 179 0.03 33.25 -21.07
CA SER A 179 -0.55 32.11 -21.79
C SER A 179 -1.98 31.73 -21.35
N GLY A 180 -2.55 32.44 -20.38
CA GLY A 180 -3.83 32.14 -19.73
C GLY A 180 -3.70 31.75 -18.26
N PRO A 181 -4.82 31.42 -17.59
CA PRO A 181 -4.80 31.10 -16.17
C PRO A 181 -4.11 29.77 -15.89
N ALA A 182 -3.12 29.78 -14.99
CA ALA A 182 -2.44 28.61 -14.48
C ALA A 182 -3.04 28.17 -13.15
N TRP A 183 -3.58 26.95 -13.13
CA TRP A 183 -4.24 26.34 -11.98
C TRP A 183 -3.27 25.44 -11.24
N VAL A 184 -2.89 25.83 -10.03
CA VAL A 184 -1.93 25.09 -9.20
C VAL A 184 -2.64 24.53 -7.98
N PRO A 185 -2.77 23.20 -7.87
CA PRO A 185 -3.35 22.61 -6.68
C PRO A 185 -2.36 22.71 -5.53
N VAL A 186 -2.82 23.11 -4.35
CA VAL A 186 -1.98 23.27 -3.16
C VAL A 186 -2.40 22.33 -2.05
N TYR A 187 -1.47 22.02 -1.13
CA TYR A 187 -1.84 21.42 0.15
C TYR A 187 -2.56 22.46 0.99
N TRP A 188 -3.61 22.04 1.70
CA TRP A 188 -4.29 22.94 2.61
C TRP A 188 -3.35 23.34 3.76
N ASP A 189 -3.33 24.64 4.05
CA ASP A 189 -2.63 25.26 5.17
C ASP A 189 -3.49 26.44 5.66
N PRO A 190 -3.59 26.71 6.97
CA PRO A 190 -4.34 27.87 7.48
C PRO A 190 -3.92 29.22 6.85
N ALA A 191 -2.67 29.36 6.39
CA ALA A 191 -2.24 30.56 5.67
C ALA A 191 -2.97 30.72 4.32
N VAL A 192 -3.34 29.63 3.66
CA VAL A 192 -4.11 29.62 2.41
C VAL A 192 -5.53 30.12 2.64
N GLU A 193 -6.13 29.85 3.81
CA GLU A 193 -7.47 30.34 4.15
C GLU A 193 -7.56 31.86 4.31
N ARG A 194 -6.42 32.51 4.57
CA ARG A 194 -6.31 33.97 4.64
C ARG A 194 -6.22 34.63 3.26
N VAL A 195 -5.92 33.86 2.22
CA VAL A 195 -6.01 34.34 0.83
C VAL A 195 -7.48 34.33 0.43
N ASP A 196 -8.11 35.50 0.44
CA ASP A 196 -9.50 35.66 0.05
C ASP A 196 -9.69 35.48 -1.47
N ALA A 197 -10.92 35.71 -1.94
CA ALA A 197 -11.24 35.61 -3.37
C ALA A 197 -10.55 36.70 -4.22
N GLU A 198 -10.05 37.77 -3.59
CA GLU A 198 -9.30 38.82 -4.27
C GLU A 198 -7.85 38.41 -4.54
N PRO A 199 -7.25 38.83 -5.67
CA PRO A 199 -5.86 38.53 -5.96
C PRO A 199 -4.89 39.08 -4.91
N VAL A 200 -4.04 38.22 -4.35
CA VAL A 200 -2.99 38.59 -3.40
C VAL A 200 -1.62 38.37 -4.04
N THR A 201 -0.68 39.29 -3.80
CA THR A 201 0.71 39.12 -4.24
C THR A 201 1.44 38.19 -3.29
N VAL A 202 2.00 37.10 -3.82
CA VAL A 202 2.76 36.09 -3.08
C VAL A 202 4.07 35.77 -3.81
N THR A 203 5.02 35.18 -3.08
CA THR A 203 6.27 34.72 -3.69
C THR A 203 6.07 33.29 -4.20
N ALA A 204 6.21 33.07 -5.50
CA ALA A 204 6.19 31.75 -6.11
C ALA A 204 7.61 31.25 -6.40
N HIS A 205 7.87 29.97 -6.14
CA HIS A 205 9.10 29.28 -6.52
C HIS A 205 8.82 28.31 -7.66
N GLY A 206 9.60 28.46 -8.73
CA GLY A 206 9.31 27.87 -10.03
C GLY A 206 8.58 28.86 -10.96
N SER A 207 8.66 28.61 -12.25
CA SER A 207 8.04 29.44 -13.30
C SER A 207 6.59 29.01 -13.56
N PRO A 208 5.60 29.92 -13.43
CA PRO A 208 4.21 29.66 -13.80
C PRO A 208 3.98 29.30 -15.25
N GLU A 209 4.94 29.57 -16.13
CA GLU A 209 4.84 29.36 -17.58
C GLU A 209 5.39 27.99 -17.99
N THR A 210 6.52 27.58 -17.40
CA THR A 210 7.25 26.37 -17.82
C THR A 210 7.10 25.21 -16.85
N ASP A 211 7.04 25.49 -15.54
CA ASP A 211 7.24 24.44 -14.55
C ASP A 211 5.95 23.67 -14.27
N ALA A 212 6.11 22.38 -14.01
CA ALA A 212 5.00 21.49 -13.67
C ALA A 212 4.57 21.63 -12.20
N LEU A 213 5.46 22.09 -11.32
CA LEU A 213 5.22 22.25 -9.88
C LEU A 213 5.63 23.65 -9.47
N ILE A 214 4.79 24.32 -8.67
CA ILE A 214 5.04 25.69 -8.19
C ILE A 214 4.68 25.71 -6.71
N SER A 215 5.61 26.13 -5.84
CA SER A 215 5.33 26.36 -4.42
C SER A 215 5.19 27.84 -4.15
N PHE A 216 4.48 28.20 -3.09
CA PHE A 216 4.19 29.58 -2.76
C PHE A 216 4.59 29.86 -1.32
N ASP A 217 5.16 31.03 -1.07
CA ASP A 217 5.29 31.56 0.28
C ASP A 217 4.16 32.58 0.50
N VAL A 218 3.20 32.17 1.34
CA VAL A 218 1.97 32.90 1.63
C VAL A 218 2.05 33.38 3.07
N TYR A 219 2.13 34.71 3.27
CA TYR A 219 2.32 35.32 4.59
C TYR A 219 3.49 34.71 5.40
N GLY A 220 4.61 34.43 4.73
CA GLY A 220 5.80 33.82 5.34
C GLY A 220 5.70 32.31 5.60
N VAL A 221 4.64 31.65 5.14
CA VAL A 221 4.45 30.19 5.25
C VAL A 221 4.60 29.54 3.88
N SER A 222 5.47 28.53 3.79
CA SER A 222 5.66 27.79 2.54
C SER A 222 4.54 26.78 2.30
N VAL A 223 3.77 27.02 1.26
CA VAL A 223 2.64 26.23 0.78
C VAL A 223 3.09 25.38 -0.40
N TRP A 224 3.06 24.06 -0.21
CA TRP A 224 3.53 23.11 -1.22
C TRP A 224 2.44 22.72 -2.23
N PRO A 225 2.76 22.53 -3.52
CA PRO A 225 1.76 22.20 -4.54
C PRO A 225 1.29 20.76 -4.40
N SER A 226 0.03 20.45 -4.12
CA SER A 226 -0.41 19.06 -3.98
C SER A 226 -0.38 18.25 -5.29
N GLY A 227 -0.12 18.88 -6.43
CA GLY A 227 -0.06 18.24 -7.75
C GLY A 227 0.51 19.14 -8.83
N ARG A 228 0.42 18.69 -10.09
CA ARG A 228 0.92 19.44 -11.25
C ARG A 228 0.04 20.65 -11.58
N ARG A 229 0.66 21.74 -12.04
CA ARG A 229 0.01 22.89 -12.68
C ARG A 229 -0.86 22.40 -13.85
N ARG A 230 -2.01 23.04 -14.06
CA ARG A 230 -2.91 22.80 -15.18
C ARG A 230 -3.21 24.11 -15.92
N PRO A 231 -3.37 24.10 -17.25
CA PRO A 231 -3.70 25.29 -18.03
C PRO A 231 -5.21 25.61 -18.03
N ALA A 232 -6.03 24.76 -17.40
CA ALA A 232 -7.48 24.88 -17.40
C ALA A 232 -8.06 24.55 -16.03
N ALA A 233 -9.26 25.06 -15.78
CA ALA A 233 -10.00 24.82 -14.55
C ALA A 233 -10.12 23.31 -14.27
N PRO A 234 -9.95 22.88 -13.01
CA PRO A 234 -10.15 21.49 -12.64
C PRO A 234 -11.60 21.06 -12.87
N ARG A 235 -11.80 19.80 -13.25
CA ARG A 235 -13.14 19.21 -13.34
C ARG A 235 -13.78 19.15 -11.94
N GLY A 236 -15.04 19.53 -11.84
CA GLY A 236 -15.82 19.48 -10.61
C GLY A 236 -16.70 20.71 -10.46
N THR A 237 -17.21 20.91 -9.25
CA THR A 237 -18.01 22.07 -8.88
C THR A 237 -17.16 23.01 -8.05
N GLU A 238 -17.07 24.28 -8.46
CA GLU A 238 -16.45 25.33 -7.65
C GLU A 238 -17.25 25.51 -6.36
N ARG A 239 -16.54 25.60 -5.24
CA ARG A 239 -17.11 25.78 -3.91
C ARG A 239 -16.92 27.21 -3.47
N ASP A 240 -18.00 27.78 -2.93
CA ASP A 240 -17.94 29.11 -2.34
C ASP A 240 -16.98 29.12 -1.14
N LEU A 241 -16.22 30.21 -1.04
CA LEU A 241 -15.19 30.44 -0.03
C LEU A 241 -15.75 31.10 1.24
N THR A 242 -17.06 31.40 1.28
CA THR A 242 -17.79 32.03 2.40
C THR A 242 -17.97 31.15 3.64
N ALA A 243 -17.57 29.88 3.59
CA ALA A 243 -17.62 28.99 4.75
C ALA A 243 -16.82 29.57 5.95
N PRO A 244 -17.27 29.33 7.20
CA PRO A 244 -16.68 29.93 8.38
C PRO A 244 -15.18 29.59 8.49
N LYS A 245 -14.36 30.64 8.54
CA LYS A 245 -12.92 30.57 8.79
C LYS A 245 -12.70 30.09 10.23
N GLY A 246 -11.94 29.03 10.44
CA GLY A 246 -11.69 28.47 11.76
C GLY A 246 -10.47 27.57 11.79
N GLU A 247 -9.83 27.45 12.94
CA GLU A 247 -8.66 26.58 13.08
C GLU A 247 -9.04 25.11 12.86
N ILE A 248 -8.64 24.55 11.72
CA ILE A 248 -8.81 23.12 11.46
C ILE A 248 -7.61 22.34 11.99
N SER A 249 -7.86 21.51 13.00
CA SER A 249 -6.87 20.60 13.57
C SER A 249 -6.48 19.50 12.59
N MET A 250 -5.25 18.96 12.74
CA MET A 250 -4.81 17.81 11.95
C MET A 250 -5.71 16.58 12.17
N ALA A 251 -6.30 16.45 13.36
CA ALA A 251 -7.22 15.35 13.68
C ALA A 251 -8.51 15.41 12.85
N ARG A 252 -9.07 16.61 12.62
CA ARG A 252 -10.25 16.77 11.76
C ARG A 252 -9.94 16.39 10.31
N GLN A 253 -8.76 16.80 9.82
CA GLN A 253 -8.30 16.42 8.48
C GLN A 253 -8.11 14.90 8.35
N ALA A 254 -7.46 14.26 9.33
CA ALA A 254 -7.28 12.81 9.35
C ALA A 254 -8.61 12.04 9.35
N ARG A 255 -9.64 12.55 10.05
CA ARG A 255 -10.99 11.96 10.02
C ARG A 255 -11.64 12.06 8.65
N ALA A 256 -11.46 13.16 7.94
CA ALA A 256 -11.96 13.32 6.58
C ALA A 256 -11.28 12.34 5.61
N ASP A 257 -9.97 12.19 5.73
CA ASP A 257 -9.19 11.24 4.93
C ASP A 257 -9.56 9.78 5.25
N ALA A 258 -9.91 9.48 6.50
CA ALA A 258 -10.31 8.14 6.95
C ALA A 258 -11.61 7.62 6.31
N VAL A 259 -12.44 8.48 5.71
CA VAL A 259 -13.69 8.05 5.07
C VAL A 259 -13.44 7.04 3.94
N VAL A 260 -12.31 7.14 3.25
CA VAL A 260 -11.96 6.21 2.17
C VAL A 260 -11.66 4.80 2.69
N VAL A 261 -11.25 4.67 3.96
CA VAL A 261 -10.92 3.39 4.61
C VAL A 261 -12.12 2.46 4.68
N PHE A 262 -13.36 2.97 4.66
CA PHE A 262 -14.56 2.13 4.60
C PHE A 262 -14.67 1.26 3.34
N LEU A 263 -13.89 1.56 2.29
CA LEU A 263 -13.79 0.70 1.09
C LEU A 263 -12.84 -0.48 1.27
N ALA A 264 -12.03 -0.52 2.34
CA ALA A 264 -11.03 -1.56 2.55
C ALA A 264 -11.61 -2.99 2.61
N PRO A 265 -12.75 -3.25 3.30
CA PRO A 265 -13.33 -4.59 3.32
C PRO A 265 -13.79 -5.07 1.94
N LEU A 266 -14.28 -4.17 1.09
CA LEU A 266 -14.68 -4.53 -0.28
C LEU A 266 -13.47 -4.99 -1.11
N LEU A 267 -12.33 -4.31 -0.95
CA LEU A 267 -11.07 -4.72 -1.57
C LEU A 267 -10.56 -6.04 -0.99
N GLY A 268 -10.73 -6.25 0.32
CA GLY A 268 -10.39 -7.51 0.96
C GLY A 268 -11.22 -8.69 0.45
N ILE A 269 -12.54 -8.50 0.27
CA ILE A 269 -13.44 -9.55 -0.27
C ILE A 269 -13.02 -9.88 -1.70
N LEU A 270 -12.81 -8.86 -2.52
CA LEU A 270 -12.37 -9.04 -3.91
C LEU A 270 -11.05 -9.83 -3.97
N TRP A 271 -10.08 -9.48 -3.11
CA TRP A 271 -8.80 -10.19 -3.06
C TRP A 271 -8.96 -11.63 -2.60
N GLY A 272 -9.61 -11.87 -1.46
CA GLY A 272 -9.79 -13.22 -0.92
C GLY A 272 -10.56 -14.14 -1.87
N TYR A 273 -11.44 -13.58 -2.70
CA TYR A 273 -12.12 -14.32 -3.76
C TYR A 273 -11.20 -14.68 -4.93
N ILE A 274 -10.40 -13.72 -5.42
CA ILE A 274 -9.48 -13.93 -6.55
C ILE A 274 -8.35 -14.91 -6.18
N ASP A 275 -7.83 -14.78 -4.97
CA ASP A 275 -6.65 -15.51 -4.48
C ASP A 275 -7.01 -16.86 -3.84
N GLY A 276 -8.30 -17.13 -3.58
CA GLY A 276 -8.76 -18.37 -2.95
C GLY A 276 -8.32 -18.55 -1.49
N SER A 277 -7.64 -17.56 -0.90
CA SER A 277 -7.05 -17.60 0.44
C SER A 277 -8.06 -17.49 1.61
N GLY A 278 -9.36 -17.42 1.29
CA GLY A 278 -10.44 -17.51 2.27
C GLY A 278 -10.47 -16.37 3.30
N PRO A 279 -10.96 -16.63 4.54
CA PRO A 279 -11.10 -15.61 5.57
C PRO A 279 -9.77 -14.97 6.00
N ALA A 280 -8.67 -15.73 6.01
CA ALA A 280 -7.36 -15.23 6.39
C ALA A 280 -6.83 -14.21 5.36
N GLY A 281 -6.91 -14.56 4.07
CA GLY A 281 -6.59 -13.66 2.96
C GLY A 281 -7.45 -12.40 2.97
N PHE A 282 -8.75 -12.53 3.24
CA PHE A 282 -9.67 -11.41 3.39
C PHE A 282 -9.22 -10.41 4.47
N VAL A 283 -8.90 -10.90 5.69
CA VAL A 283 -8.47 -10.05 6.80
C VAL A 283 -7.16 -9.35 6.46
N PHE A 284 -6.20 -10.11 5.92
CA PHE A 284 -4.90 -9.59 5.51
C PHE A 284 -5.02 -8.47 4.47
N ALA A 285 -5.74 -8.73 3.38
CA ALA A 285 -5.95 -7.78 2.31
C ALA A 285 -6.73 -6.55 2.78
N THR A 286 -7.73 -6.72 3.64
CA THR A 286 -8.48 -5.61 4.24
C THR A 286 -7.56 -4.71 5.07
N VAL A 287 -6.79 -5.29 5.99
CA VAL A 287 -5.87 -4.53 6.85
C VAL A 287 -4.83 -3.78 6.02
N MET A 288 -4.28 -4.41 4.97
CA MET A 288 -3.35 -3.75 4.07
C MET A 288 -4.01 -2.60 3.27
N ALA A 289 -5.24 -2.82 2.79
CA ALA A 289 -6.02 -1.82 2.10
C ALA A 289 -6.34 -0.61 2.99
N VAL A 290 -6.60 -0.81 4.30
CA VAL A 290 -6.75 0.31 5.27
C VAL A 290 -5.53 1.22 5.24
N GLY A 291 -4.31 0.65 5.33
CA GLY A 291 -3.07 1.42 5.30
C GLY A 291 -2.91 2.21 3.99
N VAL A 292 -3.14 1.56 2.85
CA VAL A 292 -3.00 2.19 1.53
C VAL A 292 -4.04 3.29 1.30
N LEU A 293 -5.31 3.02 1.62
CA LEU A 293 -6.41 3.97 1.45
C LEU A 293 -6.33 5.16 2.40
N PHE A 294 -5.65 5.01 3.55
CA PHE A 294 -5.34 6.14 4.42
C PHE A 294 -4.14 6.96 3.91
N TRP A 295 -3.13 6.29 3.34
CA TRP A 295 -1.96 6.97 2.77
C TRP A 295 -2.29 7.76 1.49
N LEU A 296 -3.15 7.24 0.60
CA LEU A 296 -3.42 7.86 -0.70
C LEU A 296 -3.98 9.30 -0.62
N PRO A 297 -5.02 9.61 0.16
CA PRO A 297 -5.54 10.98 0.29
C PRO A 297 -4.50 11.99 0.77
N SER A 298 -3.62 11.58 1.69
CA SER A 298 -2.52 12.42 2.19
C SER A 298 -1.55 12.86 1.06
N MET A 299 -1.49 12.08 -0.02
CA MET A 299 -0.69 12.37 -1.19
C MET A 299 -1.38 13.32 -2.17
N TYR A 300 -2.70 13.42 -2.14
CA TYR A 300 -3.44 14.33 -3.03
C TYR A 300 -3.68 15.72 -2.43
N GLY A 301 -3.47 15.89 -1.12
CA GLY A 301 -3.64 17.15 -0.41
C GLY A 301 -5.11 17.54 -0.29
N SER A 302 -5.84 16.77 0.49
CA SER A 302 -7.24 17.02 0.83
C SER A 302 -7.41 18.35 1.58
N ASP A 303 -8.46 19.09 1.20
CA ASP A 303 -8.94 20.27 1.93
C ASP A 303 -10.01 19.83 2.94
N PRO A 304 -9.81 20.02 4.27
CA PRO A 304 -10.72 19.53 5.32
C PRO A 304 -11.89 20.47 5.66
N THR A 305 -12.04 21.58 4.92
CA THR A 305 -13.02 22.64 5.17
C THR A 305 -14.42 22.34 4.64
#